data_AF-A0A2G8JD64-F1
#
_entry.id   AF-A0A2G8JD64-F1
#
_cell.length_a   1.000
_cell.length_b   1.000
_cell.length_c   1.000
_cell.angle_alpha   90.00
_cell.angle_beta   90.00
_cell.angle_gamma   90.00
#
_symmetry.space_group_name_H-M   'P 1'
#
loop_
_entity.id
_entity.type
_entity.pdbx_description
1 polymer ?
#
loop_
_entity_poly.entity_id
_entity_poly.type
_entity_poly.pdbx_seq_one_letter_code
_entity_poly.pdbx_strand_id
1 'polypeptide(L)'
;RVTIPPQVPESSTTPYHSTMIPEGCPETCPIQDLPVCGSDGVTYGSPCLFKAQSCRPEGSGLTAVYAGACIPTCGSECEALYDPVCGTDGATYNSVCVLDQTSCRLEDETLTVAYRVF
;
A
#
# COMPACT_ATOMS: atom_id res chain seq x y z
N ARG A 1 28.03 56.07 -15.01
CA ARG A 1 27.31 55.12 -14.13
C ARG A 1 26.36 54.35 -15.03
N VAL A 2 26.60 53.05 -15.21
CA VAL A 2 25.73 52.18 -16.02
C VAL A 2 24.52 51.86 -15.16
N THR A 3 23.33 52.30 -15.57
CA THR A 3 22.07 51.92 -14.93
C THR A 3 21.64 50.60 -15.54
N ILE A 4 21.72 49.52 -14.76
CA ILE A 4 21.22 48.19 -15.14
C ILE A 4 19.68 48.24 -15.08
N PRO A 5 18.94 47.82 -16.11
CA PRO A 5 17.48 47.73 -16.05
C PRO A 5 17.07 46.72 -14.95
N PRO A 6 15.89 46.90 -14.30
CA PRO A 6 15.43 45.95 -13.30
C PRO A 6 15.36 44.56 -13.93
N GLN A 7 16.04 43.61 -13.29
CA GLN A 7 15.98 42.20 -13.65
C GLN A 7 14.52 41.75 -13.51
N VAL A 8 13.86 41.58 -14.64
CA VAL A 8 12.63 40.78 -14.73
C VAL A 8 13.08 39.33 -14.51
N PRO A 9 12.49 38.59 -13.55
CA PRO A 9 12.84 37.18 -13.39
C PRO A 9 12.26 36.39 -14.57
N GLU A 10 13.15 35.96 -15.46
CA GLU A 10 12.85 35.07 -16.58
C GLU A 10 13.10 33.61 -16.15
N SER A 11 12.02 32.88 -15.86
CA SER A 11 11.77 31.50 -16.31
C SER A 11 10.48 31.06 -15.61
N SER A 12 9.31 31.15 -16.21
CA SER A 12 8.83 30.44 -17.39
C SER A 12 7.60 29.63 -16.95
N THR A 13 6.47 30.10 -17.45
CA THR A 13 5.25 29.34 -17.75
C THR A 13 4.32 29.01 -16.58
N THR A 14 3.07 29.39 -16.78
CA THR A 14 1.94 29.48 -15.84
C THR A 14 1.26 28.09 -15.63
N PRO A 15 0.02 28.01 -15.12
CA PRO A 15 -0.36 27.61 -13.78
C PRO A 15 -1.15 26.28 -13.83
N TYR A 16 -0.48 25.13 -13.75
CA TYR A 16 -1.17 23.83 -13.88
C TYR A 16 -0.43 22.65 -13.24
N HIS A 17 0.07 22.78 -12.01
CA HIS A 17 0.26 21.58 -11.18
C HIS A 17 -1.04 21.31 -10.43
N SER A 18 -1.97 20.66 -11.12
CA SER A 18 -3.32 20.32 -10.63
C SER A 18 -3.34 19.16 -9.62
N THR A 19 -2.27 18.94 -8.85
CA THR A 19 -2.30 17.97 -7.75
C THR A 19 -1.54 18.50 -6.55
N MET A 20 -2.13 18.37 -5.38
CA MET A 20 -1.72 18.97 -4.12
C MET A 20 -0.47 18.30 -3.54
N ILE A 21 0.69 18.44 -4.18
CA ILE A 21 1.96 17.94 -3.66
C ILE A 21 2.70 19.10 -2.98
N PRO A 22 2.94 19.04 -1.65
CA PRO A 22 3.68 20.10 -0.96
C PRO A 22 5.15 20.17 -1.38
N GLU A 23 5.67 21.39 -1.41
CA GLU A 23 7.09 21.68 -1.67
C GLU A 23 7.99 20.89 -0.70
N GLY A 24 8.91 20.08 -1.25
CA GLY A 24 9.82 19.23 -0.47
C GLY A 24 9.42 17.76 -0.36
N CYS A 25 8.28 17.36 -0.93
CA CYS A 25 7.95 15.95 -1.10
C CYS A 25 8.69 15.36 -2.31
N PRO A 26 9.16 14.10 -2.23
CA PRO A 26 9.79 13.44 -3.37
C PRO A 26 8.75 13.18 -4.47
N GLU A 27 9.00 13.74 -5.66
CA GLU A 27 8.17 13.49 -6.86
C GLU A 27 8.57 12.21 -7.59
N THR A 28 9.84 11.82 -7.47
CA THR A 28 10.38 10.61 -8.07
C THR A 28 11.09 9.79 -7.01
N CYS A 29 10.97 8.48 -7.13
CA CYS A 29 11.62 7.53 -6.23
C CYS A 29 12.45 6.53 -7.04
N PRO A 30 13.69 6.23 -6.61
CA PRO A 30 14.45 5.14 -7.19
C PRO A 30 13.75 3.81 -6.90
N ILE A 31 13.99 2.82 -7.77
CA ILE A 31 13.55 1.44 -7.53
C ILE A 31 14.39 0.89 -6.39
N GLN A 32 13.74 0.55 -5.28
CA GLN A 32 14.36 -0.03 -4.10
C GLN A 32 13.39 -1.06 -3.53
N ASP A 33 13.84 -2.30 -3.37
CA ASP A 33 13.03 -3.39 -2.79
C ASP A 33 13.22 -3.43 -1.27
N LEU A 34 12.85 -2.33 -0.60
CA LEU A 34 13.00 -2.14 0.84
C LEU A 34 11.64 -1.75 1.43
N PRO A 35 10.71 -2.70 1.59
CA PRO A 35 9.35 -2.39 1.98
C PRO A 35 9.28 -1.81 3.40
N VAL A 36 8.26 -1.00 3.64
CA VAL A 36 7.94 -0.39 4.95
C VAL A 36 6.45 -0.56 5.22
N CYS A 37 6.11 -1.00 6.43
CA CYS A 37 4.73 -1.07 6.87
C CYS A 37 4.28 0.29 7.45
N GLY A 38 3.26 0.89 6.85
CA GLY A 38 2.64 2.12 7.34
C GLY A 38 1.62 1.87 8.45
N SER A 39 1.36 2.90 9.26
CA SER A 39 0.36 2.86 10.34
C SER A 39 -1.09 2.75 9.84
N ASP A 40 -1.28 2.89 8.53
CA ASP A 40 -2.51 2.64 7.79
C ASP A 40 -2.68 1.15 7.38
N GLY A 41 -1.72 0.29 7.71
CA GLY A 41 -1.72 -1.12 7.31
C GLY A 41 -1.30 -1.36 5.86
N VAL A 42 -0.78 -0.33 5.16
CA VAL A 42 -0.35 -0.43 3.77
C VAL A 42 1.15 -0.71 3.69
N THR A 43 1.53 -1.66 2.83
CA THR A 43 2.93 -1.91 2.47
C THR A 43 3.39 -0.90 1.42
N TYR A 44 4.37 -0.08 1.78
CA TYR A 44 5.05 0.83 0.86
C TYR A 44 6.30 0.15 0.33
N GLY A 45 6.42 -0.04 -0.99
CA GLY A 45 7.50 -0.81 -1.61
C GLY A 45 8.92 -0.26 -1.36
N SER A 46 9.04 1.02 -0.97
CA SER A 46 10.30 1.61 -0.55
C SER A 46 10.11 2.70 0.51
N PRO A 47 11.18 3.08 1.24
CA PRO A 47 11.12 4.19 2.19
C PRO A 47 10.87 5.53 1.47
N CYS A 48 11.29 5.66 0.21
CA CYS A 48 11.00 6.85 -0.61
C CYS A 48 9.51 6.96 -0.90
N LEU A 49 8.85 5.87 -1.31
CA LEU A 49 7.41 5.85 -1.57
C LEU A 49 6.60 6.15 -0.30
N PHE A 50 7.00 5.58 0.84
CA PHE A 50 6.43 5.91 2.14
C PHE A 50 6.55 7.41 2.46
N LYS A 51 7.73 8.01 2.20
CA LYS A 51 7.97 9.44 2.42
C LYS A 51 7.18 10.31 1.45
N ALA A 52 7.03 9.90 0.20
CA ALA A 52 6.22 10.59 -0.79
C ALA A 52 4.75 10.68 -0.33
N GLN A 53 4.21 9.58 0.20
CA GLN A 53 2.84 9.54 0.71
C GLN A 53 2.68 10.33 2.01
N SER A 54 3.52 10.08 3.02
CA SER A 54 3.42 10.74 4.33
C SER A 54 3.66 12.26 4.29
N CYS A 55 4.36 12.74 3.26
CA CYS A 55 4.59 14.16 3.04
C CYS A 55 3.34 14.88 2.48
N ARG A 56 2.45 14.17 1.76
CA ARG A 56 1.24 14.77 1.18
C ARG A 56 0.13 14.96 2.22
N PRO A 57 -0.85 15.85 1.95
CA PRO A 57 -1.99 16.04 2.85
C PRO A 57 -2.76 14.74 3.13
N GLU A 58 -2.87 13.84 2.15
CA GLU A 58 -3.57 12.56 2.33
C GLU A 58 -2.82 11.60 3.28
N GLY A 59 -1.49 11.73 3.39
CA GLY A 59 -0.66 10.94 4.31
C GLY A 59 -0.36 11.64 5.63
N SER A 60 -1.04 12.74 5.94
CA SER A 60 -0.84 13.46 7.20
C SER A 60 -1.11 12.53 8.40
N GLY A 61 -0.10 12.29 9.23
CA GLY A 61 -0.17 11.38 10.37
C GLY A 61 0.22 9.94 10.07
N LEU A 62 0.58 9.61 8.82
CA LEU A 62 1.14 8.31 8.45
C LEU A 62 2.53 8.14 9.09
N THR A 63 2.69 7.08 9.86
CA THR A 63 3.97 6.72 10.51
C THR A 63 4.40 5.32 10.08
N ALA A 64 5.71 5.06 10.10
CA ALA A 64 6.22 3.72 9.84
C ALA A 64 6.08 2.87 11.11
N VAL A 65 5.45 1.70 11.01
CA VAL A 65 5.30 0.76 12.12
C VAL A 65 6.55 -0.09 12.26
N TYR A 66 7.03 -0.68 11.16
CA TYR A 66 8.28 -1.44 11.08
C TYR A 66 8.80 -1.52 9.65
N ALA A 67 10.09 -1.87 9.52
CA ALA A 67 10.70 -2.20 8.23
C ALA A 67 10.26 -3.59 7.78
N GLY A 68 9.89 -3.74 6.51
CA GLY A 68 9.25 -4.93 5.96
C GLY A 68 7.86 -4.65 5.38
N ALA A 69 7.30 -5.63 4.68
CA ALA A 69 5.90 -5.59 4.28
C ALA A 69 4.99 -5.68 5.51
N CYS A 70 3.84 -5.01 5.48
CA CYS A 70 2.83 -5.22 6.51
C CYS A 70 2.42 -6.69 6.57
N ILE A 71 2.34 -7.20 7.79
CA ILE A 71 1.75 -8.50 8.08
C ILE A 71 0.27 -8.41 7.67
N PRO A 72 -0.21 -9.24 6.75
CA PRO A 72 -1.59 -9.18 6.30
C PRO A 72 -2.51 -9.45 7.48
N THR A 73 -3.46 -8.54 7.72
CA THR A 73 -4.53 -8.78 8.69
C THR A 73 -5.53 -9.72 8.05
N CYS A 74 -5.30 -11.03 8.21
CA CYS A 74 -6.23 -12.05 7.75
C CYS A 74 -7.54 -11.85 8.51
N GLY A 75 -8.58 -11.42 7.78
CA GLY A 75 -9.81 -10.80 8.29
C GLY A 75 -10.29 -11.32 9.65
N SER A 76 -10.81 -10.40 10.47
CA SER A 76 -11.30 -10.71 11.81
C SER A 76 -12.59 -11.53 11.75
N GLU A 77 -12.50 -12.74 12.30
CA GLU A 77 -13.57 -13.70 12.60
C GLU A 77 -14.52 -14.05 11.44
N CYS A 78 -14.45 -15.31 11.02
CA CYS A 78 -15.46 -15.86 10.13
C CYS A 78 -16.76 -16.09 10.90
N GLU A 79 -17.90 -15.75 10.28
CA GLU A 79 -19.19 -16.19 10.77
C GLU A 79 -19.19 -17.72 10.92
N ALA A 80 -19.86 -18.24 11.96
CA ALA A 80 -19.98 -19.67 12.22
C ALA A 80 -20.96 -20.36 11.25
N LEU A 81 -21.04 -19.89 10.00
CA LEU A 81 -21.82 -20.50 8.93
C LEU A 81 -21.04 -21.69 8.36
N TYR A 82 -21.63 -22.88 8.43
CA TYR A 82 -21.04 -24.10 7.91
C TYR A 82 -21.46 -24.30 6.44
N ASP A 83 -20.54 -24.07 5.51
CA ASP A 83 -20.67 -24.23 4.05
C ASP A 83 -19.34 -24.81 3.49
N PRO A 84 -19.12 -26.13 3.65
CA PRO A 84 -17.80 -26.73 3.49
C PRO A 84 -17.30 -26.72 2.05
N VAL A 85 -16.00 -26.45 1.91
CA VAL A 85 -15.27 -26.43 0.62
C VAL A 85 -14.00 -27.26 0.69
N CYS A 86 -13.61 -27.88 -0.42
CA CYS A 86 -12.30 -28.49 -0.56
C CYS A 86 -11.32 -27.49 -1.18
N GLY A 87 -10.17 -27.29 -0.55
CA GLY A 87 -9.09 -26.44 -1.04
C GLY A 87 -8.25 -27.12 -2.12
N THR A 88 -7.46 -26.33 -2.84
CA THR A 88 -6.44 -26.80 -3.80
C THR A 88 -5.31 -27.59 -3.14
N ASP A 89 -5.16 -27.47 -1.82
CA ASP A 89 -4.29 -28.26 -0.96
C ASP A 89 -4.86 -29.66 -0.63
N GLY A 90 -6.10 -29.95 -1.04
CA GLY A 90 -6.80 -31.20 -0.74
C GLY A 90 -7.41 -31.27 0.67
N ALA A 91 -7.36 -30.19 1.45
CA ALA A 91 -7.99 -30.11 2.76
C ALA A 91 -9.44 -29.61 2.66
N THR A 92 -10.28 -29.98 3.63
CA THR A 92 -11.65 -29.46 3.74
C THR A 92 -11.69 -28.31 4.74
N TYR A 93 -12.30 -27.20 4.33
CA TYR A 93 -12.50 -25.99 5.13
C TYR A 93 -13.98 -25.81 5.43
N ASN A 94 -14.33 -25.37 6.64
CA ASN A 94 -15.71 -25.22 7.10
C ASN A 94 -16.50 -24.13 6.35
N SER A 95 -15.80 -23.17 5.74
CA SER A 95 -16.36 -22.15 4.87
C SER A 95 -15.26 -21.55 3.99
N VAL A 96 -15.66 -20.83 2.93
CA VAL A 96 -14.75 -20.05 2.09
C VAL A 96 -13.98 -19.02 2.92
N CYS A 97 -14.61 -18.39 3.92
CA CYS A 97 -13.92 -17.45 4.80
C CYS A 97 -12.76 -18.10 5.57
N VAL A 98 -12.97 -19.32 6.08
CA VAL A 98 -11.91 -20.04 6.82
C VAL A 98 -10.76 -20.42 5.89
N LEU A 99 -11.07 -20.78 4.64
CA LEU A 99 -10.06 -21.02 3.61
C LEU A 99 -9.27 -19.75 3.31
N ASP A 100 -9.93 -18.63 3.01
CA ASP A 100 -9.28 -17.35 2.69
C ASP A 100 -8.42 -16.84 3.85
N GLN A 101 -8.91 -16.98 5.09
CA GLN A 101 -8.15 -16.65 6.28
C GLN A 101 -6.90 -17.54 6.42
N THR A 102 -7.00 -18.81 6.05
CA THR A 102 -5.87 -19.76 6.09
C THR A 102 -4.85 -19.44 5.00
N SER A 103 -5.30 -19.23 3.75
CA SER A 103 -4.47 -18.76 2.63
C SER A 103 -3.69 -17.51 3.01
N CYS A 104 -4.37 -16.51 3.56
CA CYS A 104 -3.74 -15.28 4.04
C CYS A 104 -2.70 -15.53 5.14
N ARG A 105 -3.01 -16.36 6.16
CA ARG A 105 -2.09 -16.60 7.30
C ARG A 105 -0.85 -17.40 6.91
N LEU A 106 -0.98 -18.25 5.89
CA LEU A 106 0.11 -19.04 5.35
C LEU A 106 0.90 -18.29 4.28
N GLU A 107 0.46 -17.10 3.87
CA GLU A 107 0.99 -16.38 2.71
C GLU A 107 0.96 -17.26 1.44
N ASP A 108 -0.04 -18.15 1.35
CA ASP A 108 -0.20 -19.10 0.24
C ASP A 108 -1.30 -18.62 -0.70
N GLU A 109 -0.91 -17.87 -1.72
CA GLU A 109 -1.79 -17.39 -2.79
C GLU A 109 -2.33 -18.53 -3.68
N THR A 110 -1.82 -19.76 -3.55
CA THR A 110 -2.28 -20.92 -4.32
C THR A 110 -3.40 -21.68 -3.63
N LEU A 111 -3.62 -21.46 -2.34
CA LEU A 111 -4.72 -22.03 -1.58
C LEU A 111 -6.03 -21.33 -1.93
N THR A 112 -6.80 -21.95 -2.81
CA THR A 112 -8.12 -21.48 -3.27
C THR A 112 -9.15 -22.61 -3.18
N VAL A 113 -10.44 -22.32 -3.36
CA VAL A 113 -11.46 -23.35 -3.46
C VAL A 113 -11.24 -24.20 -4.71
N ALA A 114 -11.05 -25.51 -4.55
CA ALA A 114 -11.02 -26.48 -5.65
C ALA A 114 -12.45 -26.89 -6.06
N TYR A 115 -13.29 -27.26 -5.08
CA TYR A 115 -14.71 -27.57 -5.31
C TYR A 115 -15.51 -27.47 -4.01
N ARG A 116 -16.83 -27.32 -4.14
CA ARG A 116 -17.78 -27.28 -3.01
C ARG A 116 -18.23 -28.69 -2.65
N VAL A 117 -18.39 -28.96 -1.35
CA VAL A 117 -18.90 -30.24 -0.86
C VAL A 117 -20.42 -30.12 -0.76
N PHE A 118 -21.14 -31.02 -1.44
CA PHE A 118 -22.61 -31.08 -1.44
C PHE A 118 -23.15 -31.84 -0.23
#